data_AF-A0A5C7AR58-F1
#
_entry.id   AF-A0A5C7AR58-F1
#
_cell.length_a   1.000
_cell.length_b   1.000
_cell.length_c   1.000
_cell.angle_alpha   90.00
_cell.angle_beta   90.00
_cell.angle_gamma   90.00
#
_symmetry.space_group_name_H-M   'P 1'
#
loop_
_entity.id
_entity.type
_entity.pdbx_description
1 polymer ?
#
loop_
_entity_poly.entity_id
_entity_poly.type
_entity_poly.pdbx_seq_one_letter_code
_entity_poly.pdbx_strand_id
1 'polypeptide(L)'
;MKTIKKYKLWIDEHSANSAVRSKEQELKKINSGLPTVLRFFDNELSDQEIRELKDYNSIVDKLRPQFPHPSAKDDVNFQLLGKEINGLKDASLILKFINEDYLIKNGKVEISPLWYDANIERFTTYTKNENEIEAYEYSIQLAELLQNGIKKGYISKEIKGGINKVMQFLYLNEDDSYTIQVGRLQQAGQRAEAIKIKADKLKKTA
;
A
#
# COMPACT_ATOMS: atom_id res chain seq x y z
N MET A 1 4.32 -22.31 17.28
CA MET A 1 5.03 -21.84 16.07
C MET A 1 6.14 -20.90 16.51
N LYS A 2 7.38 -21.08 16.04
CA LYS A 2 8.43 -20.08 16.26
C LYS A 2 8.18 -18.90 15.32
N THR A 3 8.11 -17.68 15.86
CA THR A 3 8.04 -16.47 15.06
C THR A 3 9.39 -16.28 14.37
N ILE A 4 9.42 -16.45 13.05
CA ILE A 4 10.62 -16.21 12.24
C ILE A 4 10.78 -14.70 12.11
N LYS A 5 11.97 -14.17 12.45
CA LYS A 5 12.32 -12.76 12.28
C LYS A 5 12.18 -12.38 10.80
N LYS A 6 11.53 -11.26 10.47
CA LYS A 6 11.40 -10.81 9.08
C LYS A 6 12.22 -9.56 8.86
N TYR A 7 13.14 -9.59 7.89
CA TYR A 7 13.83 -8.41 7.44
C TYR A 7 13.18 -7.87 6.18
N LYS A 8 12.94 -6.57 6.16
CA LYS A 8 12.55 -5.83 4.97
C LYS A 8 13.73 -5.79 4.01
N LEU A 9 13.53 -6.30 2.81
CA LEU A 9 14.56 -6.34 1.79
C LEU A 9 14.45 -5.14 0.85
N TRP A 10 13.30 -4.95 0.22
CA TRP A 10 13.09 -3.93 -0.81
C TRP A 10 11.64 -3.48 -0.87
N ILE A 11 11.40 -2.26 -1.36
CA ILE A 11 10.05 -1.77 -1.71
C ILE A 11 10.03 -1.46 -3.21
N ASP A 12 9.01 -1.94 -3.91
CA ASP A 12 8.69 -1.44 -5.26
C ASP A 12 8.08 -0.04 -5.19
N GLU A 13 8.95 0.98 -5.06
CA GLU A 13 8.51 2.37 -4.98
C GLU A 13 7.77 2.81 -6.24
N HIS A 14 8.11 2.26 -7.41
CA HIS A 14 7.42 2.61 -8.66
C HIS A 14 5.97 2.13 -8.62
N SER A 15 5.76 0.85 -8.29
CA SER A 15 4.41 0.28 -8.17
C SER A 15 3.62 0.91 -7.02
N ALA A 16 4.25 1.14 -5.87
CA ALA A 16 3.62 1.82 -4.74
C ALA A 16 3.16 3.23 -5.10
N ASN A 17 4.00 4.02 -5.77
CA ASN A 17 3.66 5.37 -6.22
C ASN A 17 2.62 5.37 -7.35
N SER A 18 2.66 4.39 -8.25
CA SER A 18 1.63 4.23 -9.28
C SER A 18 0.26 3.96 -8.66
N ALA A 19 0.20 3.10 -7.62
CA ALA A 19 -1.02 2.85 -6.88
C ALA A 19 -1.54 4.11 -6.17
N VAL A 20 -0.65 4.89 -5.54
CA VAL A 20 -1.02 6.19 -4.93
C VAL A 20 -1.65 7.12 -5.96
N ARG A 21 -1.01 7.32 -7.12
CA ARG A 21 -1.55 8.18 -8.19
C ARG A 21 -2.93 7.72 -8.67
N SER A 22 -3.12 6.41 -8.82
CA SER A 22 -4.43 5.84 -9.18
C SER A 22 -5.47 6.15 -8.10
N LYS A 23 -5.12 5.99 -6.82
CA LYS A 23 -6.03 6.25 -5.70
C LYS A 23 -6.35 7.73 -5.54
N GLU A 24 -5.40 8.62 -5.83
CA GLU A 24 -5.61 10.08 -5.86
C GLU A 24 -6.56 10.51 -6.99
N GLN A 25 -6.51 9.85 -8.16
CA GLN A 25 -7.47 10.11 -9.24
C GLN A 25 -8.88 9.69 -8.84
N GLU A 26 -9.02 8.56 -8.16
CA GLU A 26 -10.30 8.12 -7.57
C GLU A 26 -10.78 9.12 -6.51
N LEU A 27 -9.90 9.58 -5.62
CA LEU A 27 -10.20 10.60 -4.61
C LEU A 27 -10.74 11.90 -5.23
N LYS A 28 -10.13 12.37 -6.33
CA LYS A 28 -10.61 13.55 -7.06
C LYS A 28 -12.04 13.37 -7.58
N LYS A 29 -12.38 12.17 -8.08
CA LYS A 29 -13.74 11.87 -8.53
C LYS A 29 -14.72 11.90 -7.35
N ILE A 30 -14.36 11.27 -6.23
CA ILE A 30 -15.19 11.27 -5.01
C ILE A 30 -15.43 12.70 -4.53
N ASN A 31 -14.38 13.50 -4.36
CA ASN A 31 -14.49 14.88 -3.88
C ASN A 31 -15.19 15.82 -4.87
N SER A 32 -15.27 15.47 -6.16
CA SER A 32 -16.07 16.22 -7.13
C SER A 32 -17.57 15.89 -7.07
N GLY A 33 -17.93 14.64 -6.72
CA GLY A 33 -19.33 14.19 -6.68
C GLY A 33 -20.00 14.34 -5.31
N LEU A 34 -19.25 14.15 -4.23
CA LEU A 34 -19.77 14.21 -2.85
C LEU A 34 -20.50 15.53 -2.52
N PRO A 35 -20.04 16.72 -2.95
CA PRO A 35 -20.75 17.97 -2.68
C PRO A 35 -22.19 18.03 -3.22
N THR A 36 -22.49 17.29 -4.29
CA THR A 36 -23.88 17.20 -4.80
C THR A 36 -24.75 16.36 -3.86
N VAL A 37 -24.21 15.27 -3.30
CA VAL A 37 -24.91 14.48 -2.28
C VAL A 37 -25.07 15.28 -0.99
N LEU A 38 -24.04 15.99 -0.54
CA LEU A 38 -24.12 16.81 0.68
C LEU A 38 -25.15 17.93 0.54
N ARG A 39 -25.15 18.66 -0.59
CA ARG A 39 -26.16 19.70 -0.85
C ARG A 39 -27.58 19.15 -0.89
N PHE A 40 -27.78 17.92 -1.36
CA PHE A 40 -29.09 17.28 -1.32
C PHE A 40 -29.61 17.10 0.12
N PHE A 41 -28.72 16.90 1.09
CA PHE A 41 -29.03 16.87 2.51
C PHE A 41 -28.76 18.21 3.22
N ASP A 42 -28.75 19.34 2.50
CA ASP A 42 -28.48 20.69 3.03
C ASP A 42 -27.16 20.82 3.81
N ASN A 43 -26.20 19.92 3.55
CA ASN A 43 -24.94 19.74 4.28
C ASN A 43 -25.09 19.35 5.76
N GLU A 44 -26.20 18.72 6.13
CA GLU A 44 -26.47 18.33 7.53
C GLU A 44 -25.96 16.92 7.89
N LEU A 45 -25.46 16.15 6.92
CA LEU A 45 -24.94 14.81 7.18
C LEU A 45 -23.65 14.85 8.01
N SER A 46 -23.62 14.09 9.09
CA SER A 46 -22.38 13.76 9.79
C SER A 46 -21.49 12.83 8.96
N ASP A 47 -20.18 12.83 9.25
CA ASP A 47 -19.21 11.95 8.58
C ASP A 47 -19.60 10.46 8.69
N GLN A 48 -20.25 10.06 9.79
CA GLN A 48 -20.75 8.70 9.99
C GLN A 48 -21.93 8.38 9.07
N GLU A 49 -22.89 9.30 8.94
CA GLU A 49 -24.04 9.10 8.05
C GLU A 49 -23.61 9.05 6.58
N ILE A 50 -22.60 9.83 6.18
CA ILE A 50 -22.05 9.75 4.82
C ILE A 50 -21.47 8.35 4.56
N ARG A 51 -20.80 7.72 5.54
CA ARG A 51 -20.29 6.34 5.42
C ARG A 51 -21.39 5.29 5.30
N GLU A 52 -22.56 5.54 5.87
CA GLU A 52 -23.70 4.63 5.82
C GLU A 52 -24.42 4.68 4.47
N LEU A 53 -24.31 5.80 3.74
CA LEU A 53 -24.80 5.93 2.39
C LEU A 53 -23.87 5.18 1.41
N LYS A 54 -24.43 4.21 0.68
CA LYS A 54 -23.70 3.36 -0.27
C LYS A 54 -24.04 3.65 -1.73
N ASP A 55 -25.26 4.08 -1.99
CA ASP A 55 -25.82 4.30 -3.32
C ASP A 55 -27.08 5.18 -3.27
N TYR A 56 -27.73 5.38 -4.43
CA TYR A 56 -28.98 6.10 -4.53
C TYR A 56 -30.09 5.53 -3.64
N ASN A 57 -30.19 4.20 -3.52
CA ASN A 57 -31.25 3.58 -2.73
C ASN A 57 -31.06 3.85 -1.24
N SER A 58 -29.82 3.87 -0.74
CA SER A 58 -29.54 4.25 0.64
C SER A 58 -29.95 5.70 0.96
N ILE A 59 -29.87 6.61 -0.03
CA ILE A 59 -30.38 7.99 0.09
C ILE A 59 -31.91 7.98 0.21
N VAL A 60 -32.58 7.23 -0.67
CA VAL A 60 -34.04 7.07 -0.65
C VAL A 60 -34.49 6.48 0.69
N ASP A 61 -33.87 5.39 1.14
CA ASP A 61 -34.24 4.71 2.38
C ASP A 61 -34.05 5.61 3.61
N LYS A 62 -33.00 6.45 3.64
CA LYS A 62 -32.78 7.42 4.72
C LYS A 62 -33.86 8.51 4.79
N LEU A 63 -34.39 8.94 3.63
CA LEU A 63 -35.41 9.98 3.56
C LEU A 63 -36.84 9.45 3.52
N ARG A 64 -37.04 8.16 3.26
CA ARG A 64 -38.35 7.51 3.19
C ARG A 64 -39.23 7.78 4.42
N PRO A 65 -38.73 7.84 5.67
CA PRO A 65 -39.54 8.20 6.83
C PRO A 65 -40.15 9.61 6.78
N GLN A 66 -39.59 10.50 5.96
CA GLN A 66 -40.04 11.89 5.78
C GLN A 66 -41.00 12.04 4.59
N PHE A 67 -41.24 10.98 3.82
CA PHE A 67 -42.05 11.07 2.61
C PHE A 67 -43.53 11.32 2.95
N PRO A 68 -44.12 12.43 2.46
CA PRO A 68 -45.51 12.77 2.75
C PRO A 68 -46.50 11.76 2.15
N HIS A 69 -46.12 11.08 1.07
CA HIS A 69 -46.94 10.07 0.39
C HIS A 69 -46.12 8.80 0.10
N PRO A 70 -46.03 7.84 1.05
CA PRO A 70 -45.19 6.65 0.92
C PRO A 70 -45.51 5.74 -0.29
N SER A 71 -46.73 5.83 -0.84
CA SER A 71 -47.18 5.08 -2.01
C SER A 71 -46.93 5.79 -3.34
N ALA A 72 -46.50 7.05 -3.33
CA ALA A 72 -46.14 7.79 -4.53
C ALA A 72 -44.73 7.40 -5.01
N LYS A 73 -44.38 7.80 -6.23
CA LYS A 73 -43.02 7.63 -6.74
C LYS A 73 -42.04 8.50 -5.92
N ASP A 74 -40.80 8.03 -5.77
CA ASP A 74 -39.77 8.71 -4.96
C ASP A 74 -39.48 10.13 -5.47
N ASP A 75 -39.45 10.35 -6.78
CA ASP A 75 -39.25 11.66 -7.41
C ASP A 75 -40.30 12.69 -6.99
N VAL A 76 -41.59 12.28 -6.92
CA VAL A 76 -42.69 13.12 -6.44
C VAL A 76 -42.50 13.44 -4.96
N ASN A 77 -42.13 12.47 -4.13
CA ASN A 77 -41.87 12.71 -2.71
C ASN A 77 -40.69 13.68 -2.49
N PHE A 78 -39.61 13.53 -3.26
CA PHE A 78 -38.49 14.46 -3.19
C PHE A 78 -38.88 15.88 -3.60
N GLN A 79 -39.67 16.05 -4.67
CA GLN A 79 -40.19 17.36 -5.06
C GLN A 79 -41.05 17.99 -3.95
N LEU A 80 -41.91 17.20 -3.30
CA LEU A 80 -42.73 17.66 -2.18
C LEU A 80 -41.91 18.04 -0.94
N LEU A 81 -40.74 17.44 -0.74
CA LEU A 81 -39.75 17.83 0.27
C LEU A 81 -38.90 19.04 -0.14
N GLY A 82 -39.13 19.61 -1.33
CA GLY A 82 -38.33 20.72 -1.86
C GLY A 82 -36.91 20.30 -2.28
N LYS A 83 -36.68 19.01 -2.54
CA LYS A 83 -35.36 18.45 -2.88
C LYS A 83 -35.22 18.25 -4.39
N GLU A 84 -34.20 18.87 -4.98
CA GLU A 84 -33.87 18.69 -6.39
C GLU A 84 -33.08 17.39 -6.62
N ILE A 85 -33.59 16.51 -7.48
CA ILE A 85 -32.99 15.20 -7.76
C ILE A 85 -32.05 15.18 -8.98
N ASN A 86 -31.94 16.29 -9.71
CA ASN A 86 -31.17 16.36 -10.95
C ASN A 86 -29.69 16.06 -10.69
N GLY A 87 -29.17 15.03 -11.38
CA GLY A 87 -27.78 14.58 -11.22
C GLY A 87 -27.47 13.84 -9.91
N LEU A 88 -28.45 13.67 -9.00
CA LEU A 88 -28.25 12.95 -7.74
C LEU A 88 -27.92 11.48 -7.97
N LYS A 89 -28.60 10.84 -8.92
CA LYS A 89 -28.38 9.42 -9.23
C LYS A 89 -26.94 9.18 -9.67
N ASP A 90 -26.40 10.01 -10.56
CA ASP A 90 -25.02 9.91 -11.02
C ASP A 90 -24.03 10.29 -9.92
N ALA A 91 -24.32 11.34 -9.16
CA ALA A 91 -23.49 11.74 -8.01
C ALA A 91 -23.43 10.63 -6.96
N SER A 92 -24.53 9.94 -6.68
CA SER A 92 -24.59 8.85 -5.69
C SER A 92 -23.70 7.66 -6.03
N LEU A 93 -23.30 7.50 -7.31
CA LEU A 93 -22.35 6.45 -7.72
C LEU A 93 -20.98 6.60 -7.07
N ILE A 94 -20.63 7.79 -6.55
CA ILE A 94 -19.38 8.00 -5.82
C ILE A 94 -19.38 7.30 -4.45
N LEU A 95 -20.55 7.11 -3.84
CA LEU A 95 -20.70 6.62 -2.47
C LEU A 95 -20.17 5.18 -2.33
N LYS A 96 -20.30 4.36 -3.37
CA LYS A 96 -19.77 2.99 -3.41
C LYS A 96 -18.24 2.92 -3.27
N PHE A 97 -17.54 4.02 -3.57
CA PHE A 97 -16.08 4.10 -3.45
C PHE A 97 -15.64 4.56 -2.07
N ILE A 98 -16.55 5.14 -1.26
CA ILE A 98 -16.25 5.56 0.11
C ILE A 98 -16.27 4.32 1.01
N ASN A 99 -15.13 3.63 1.06
CA ASN A 99 -14.90 2.44 1.88
C ASN A 99 -13.88 2.74 3.00
N GLU A 100 -13.31 1.69 3.59
CA GLU A 100 -12.27 1.78 4.62
C GLU A 100 -10.95 2.39 4.13
N ASP A 101 -10.71 2.43 2.81
CA ASP A 101 -9.53 3.08 2.22
C ASP A 101 -9.60 4.59 2.32
N TYR A 102 -10.75 5.14 2.68
CA TYR A 102 -11.00 6.57 2.75
C TYR A 102 -11.44 7.02 4.15
N LEU A 103 -11.01 8.23 4.49
CA LEU A 103 -11.46 8.96 5.67
C LEU A 103 -12.33 10.12 5.22
N ILE A 104 -13.45 10.29 5.90
CA ILE A 104 -14.28 11.48 5.76
C ILE A 104 -13.96 12.38 6.95
N LYS A 105 -13.63 13.64 6.67
CA LYS A 105 -13.39 14.68 7.67
C LYS A 105 -13.98 15.98 7.18
N ASN A 106 -14.91 16.55 7.94
CA ASN A 106 -15.52 17.84 7.64
C ASN A 106 -16.12 17.89 6.22
N GLY A 107 -16.83 16.82 5.81
CA GLY A 107 -17.44 16.73 4.47
C GLY A 107 -16.46 16.61 3.30
N LYS A 108 -15.17 16.36 3.57
CA LYS A 108 -14.15 16.03 2.56
C LYS A 108 -13.66 14.61 2.74
N VAL A 109 -13.34 13.97 1.62
CA VAL A 109 -12.73 12.65 1.62
C VAL A 109 -11.22 12.78 1.47
N GLU A 110 -10.48 12.01 2.25
CA GLU A 110 -9.02 11.84 2.22
C GLU A 110 -8.69 10.36 2.11
N ILE A 111 -7.53 10.01 1.56
CA ILE A 111 -7.04 8.62 1.59
C ILE A 111 -6.63 8.29 3.03
N SER A 112 -7.05 7.12 3.53
CA SER A 112 -6.75 6.65 4.88
C SER A 112 -5.26 6.39 5.06
N PRO A 113 -4.64 6.78 6.20
CA PRO A 113 -3.29 6.38 6.56
C PRO A 113 -3.11 4.85 6.54
N LEU A 114 -4.13 4.10 6.96
CA LEU A 114 -4.11 2.63 6.93
C LEU A 114 -3.96 2.08 5.51
N TRP A 115 -4.54 2.77 4.52
CA TRP A 115 -4.38 2.38 3.12
C TRP A 115 -2.94 2.63 2.64
N TYR A 116 -2.31 3.75 3.04
CA TYR A 116 -0.91 4.00 2.70
C TYR A 116 0.01 2.92 3.30
N ASP A 117 -0.19 2.58 4.58
CA ASP A 117 0.58 1.54 5.24
C ASP A 117 0.39 0.18 4.55
N ALA A 118 -0.86 -0.19 4.24
CA ALA A 118 -1.18 -1.42 3.52
C ALA A 118 -0.61 -1.44 2.09
N ASN A 119 -0.59 -0.30 1.41
CA ASN A 119 -0.03 -0.15 0.07
C ASN A 119 1.50 -0.34 0.10
N ILE A 120 2.20 0.29 1.03
CA ILE A 120 3.64 0.09 1.21
C ILE A 120 3.93 -1.37 1.54
N GLU A 121 3.18 -1.97 2.48
CA GLU A 121 3.37 -3.35 2.88
C GLU A 121 3.16 -4.32 1.70
N ARG A 122 2.12 -4.11 0.90
CA ARG A 122 1.81 -4.91 -0.30
C ARG A 122 2.97 -4.93 -1.31
N PHE A 123 3.68 -3.82 -1.45
CA PHE A 123 4.81 -3.69 -2.37
C PHE A 123 6.17 -3.86 -1.68
N THR A 124 6.18 -4.26 -0.41
CA THR A 124 7.40 -4.56 0.33
C THR A 124 7.73 -6.05 0.24
N THR A 125 8.96 -6.34 -0.10
CA THR A 125 9.51 -7.70 -0.12
C THR A 125 10.27 -7.96 1.19
N TYR A 126 9.96 -9.08 1.84
CA TYR A 126 10.59 -9.54 3.08
C TYR A 126 11.32 -10.86 2.89
N THR A 127 12.24 -11.17 3.81
CA THR A 127 12.81 -12.51 3.96
C THR A 127 11.73 -13.53 4.29
N LYS A 128 11.80 -14.71 3.66
CA LYS A 128 10.77 -15.76 3.74
C LYS A 128 11.15 -16.93 4.63
N ASN A 129 12.45 -17.20 4.79
CA ASN A 129 12.95 -18.35 5.55
C ASN A 129 14.26 -18.03 6.29
N GLU A 130 14.71 -18.96 7.14
CA GLU A 130 15.93 -18.83 7.95
C GLU A 130 17.20 -18.63 7.11
N ASN A 131 17.30 -19.28 5.94
CA ASN A 131 18.47 -19.14 5.08
C ASN A 131 18.55 -17.74 4.45
N GLU A 132 17.42 -17.16 4.04
CA GLU A 132 17.36 -15.78 3.53
C GLU A 132 17.71 -14.77 4.62
N ILE A 133 17.31 -15.03 5.86
CA ILE A 133 17.67 -14.22 7.03
C ILE A 133 19.17 -14.26 7.26
N GLU A 134 19.75 -15.46 7.33
CA GLU A 134 21.18 -15.65 7.55
C GLU A 134 22.01 -15.01 6.42
N ALA A 135 21.59 -15.19 5.17
CA ALA A 135 22.22 -14.54 4.02
C ALA A 135 22.15 -13.02 4.10
N TYR A 136 21.03 -12.46 4.55
CA TYR A 136 20.85 -11.03 4.78
C TYR A 136 21.77 -10.50 5.88
N GLU A 137 21.82 -11.18 7.03
CA GLU A 137 22.64 -10.79 8.18
C GLU A 137 24.13 -10.82 7.84
N TYR A 138 24.61 -11.87 7.16
CA TYR A 138 26.01 -11.92 6.70
C TYR A 138 26.32 -10.83 5.68
N SER A 139 25.38 -10.52 4.79
CA SER A 139 25.57 -9.46 3.79
C SER A 139 25.73 -8.09 4.45
N ILE A 140 24.93 -7.79 5.49
CA ILE A 140 25.07 -6.56 6.27
C ILE A 140 26.43 -6.51 6.97
N GLN A 141 26.82 -7.57 7.68
CA GLN A 141 28.08 -7.60 8.42
C GLN A 141 29.29 -7.36 7.50
N LEU A 142 29.29 -8.01 6.32
CA LEU A 142 30.35 -7.80 5.33
C LEU A 142 30.32 -6.36 4.78
N ALA A 143 29.14 -5.82 4.50
CA ALA A 143 29.00 -4.45 4.04
C ALA A 143 29.53 -3.43 5.04
N GLU A 144 29.23 -3.62 6.34
CA GLU A 144 29.72 -2.77 7.42
C GLU A 144 31.24 -2.88 7.58
N LEU A 145 31.83 -4.07 7.48
CA LEU A 145 33.28 -4.26 7.51
C LEU A 145 33.96 -3.54 6.35
N LEU A 146 33.42 -3.66 5.13
CA LEU A 146 33.95 -2.98 3.95
C LEU A 146 33.81 -1.46 4.07
N GLN A 147 32.67 -0.96 4.51
CA GLN A 147 32.44 0.46 4.76
C GLN A 147 33.43 1.01 5.79
N ASN A 148 33.66 0.28 6.89
CA ASN A 148 34.63 0.67 7.91
C ASN A 148 36.06 0.67 7.37
N GLY A 149 36.41 -0.31 6.53
CA GLY A 149 37.69 -0.37 5.84
C GLY A 149 37.92 0.84 4.92
N ILE A 150 36.89 1.27 4.20
CA ILE A 150 36.94 2.48 3.36
C ILE A 150 37.14 3.72 4.23
N LYS A 151 36.30 3.91 5.27
CA LYS A 151 36.37 5.08 6.17
C LYS A 151 37.73 5.20 6.87
N LYS A 152 38.39 4.08 7.18
CA LYS A 152 39.72 4.04 7.79
C LYS A 152 40.88 4.12 6.80
N GLY A 153 40.59 4.19 5.49
CA GLY A 153 41.60 4.27 4.44
C GLY A 153 42.32 2.95 4.11
N TYR A 154 41.84 1.82 4.63
CA TYR A 154 42.40 0.50 4.31
C TYR A 154 42.01 0.02 2.91
N ILE A 155 40.93 0.56 2.35
CA ILE A 155 40.41 0.22 1.02
C ILE A 155 40.50 1.46 0.13
N SER A 156 41.36 1.41 -0.90
CA SER A 156 41.49 2.49 -1.89
C SER A 156 40.28 2.55 -2.82
N LYS A 157 40.14 3.66 -3.55
CA LYS A 157 39.10 3.80 -4.59
C LYS A 157 39.22 2.74 -5.70
N GLU A 158 40.43 2.33 -6.08
CA GLU A 158 40.61 1.27 -7.09
C GLU A 158 40.11 -0.08 -6.57
N ILE A 159 40.42 -0.40 -5.31
CA ILE A 159 39.97 -1.65 -4.66
C ILE A 159 38.44 -1.65 -4.53
N LYS A 160 37.84 -0.51 -4.13
CA LYS A 160 36.37 -0.34 -4.07
C LYS A 160 35.71 -0.65 -5.42
N GLY A 161 36.28 -0.15 -6.52
CA GLY A 161 35.80 -0.46 -7.88
C GLY A 161 35.91 -1.95 -8.23
N GLY A 162 36.96 -2.64 -7.78
CA GLY A 162 37.11 -4.09 -7.91
C GLY A 162 36.07 -4.88 -7.10
N ILE A 163 35.83 -4.47 -5.85
CA ILE A 163 34.82 -5.10 -4.97
C ILE A 163 33.43 -5.01 -5.61
N ASN A 164 33.02 -3.84 -6.10
CA ASN A 164 31.72 -3.65 -6.75
C ASN A 164 31.54 -4.52 -8.00
N LYS A 165 32.62 -4.87 -8.71
CA LYS A 165 32.55 -5.75 -9.89
C LYS A 165 32.36 -7.22 -9.53
N VAL A 166 32.88 -7.65 -8.39
CA VAL A 166 32.85 -9.06 -7.95
C VAL A 166 31.65 -9.36 -7.07
N MET A 167 31.28 -8.42 -6.19
CA MET A 167 30.17 -8.58 -5.25
C MET A 167 28.83 -8.32 -5.94
N GLN A 168 28.16 -9.39 -6.35
CA GLN A 168 26.87 -9.27 -7.05
C GLN A 168 25.71 -8.87 -6.13
N PHE A 169 25.82 -9.05 -4.82
CA PHE A 169 24.73 -8.77 -3.87
C PHE A 169 24.90 -7.46 -3.09
N LEU A 170 26.03 -6.77 -3.26
CA LEU A 170 26.38 -5.57 -2.51
C LEU A 170 27.02 -4.56 -3.46
N TYR A 171 26.58 -3.31 -3.38
CA TYR A 171 27.18 -2.20 -4.10
C TYR A 171 27.62 -1.12 -3.11
N LEU A 172 28.89 -0.70 -3.20
CA LEU A 172 29.47 0.38 -2.39
C LEU A 172 29.33 1.69 -3.16
N ASN A 173 28.50 2.60 -2.65
CA ASN A 173 28.15 3.88 -3.26
C ASN A 173 29.31 4.88 -3.18
N GLU A 174 29.28 5.93 -4.01
CA GLU A 174 30.34 6.94 -4.06
C GLU A 174 30.52 7.70 -2.74
N ASP A 175 29.43 7.91 -1.99
CA ASP A 175 29.37 8.55 -0.68
C ASP A 175 29.80 7.63 0.49
N ASP A 176 30.42 6.49 0.17
CA ASP A 176 30.84 5.43 1.11
C ASP A 176 29.69 4.79 1.88
N SER A 177 28.44 4.99 1.45
CA SER A 177 27.30 4.15 1.85
C SER A 177 27.29 2.85 1.03
N TYR A 178 26.33 1.96 1.32
CA TYR A 178 26.18 0.72 0.57
C TYR A 178 24.72 0.39 0.30
N THR A 179 24.50 -0.41 -0.75
CA THR A 179 23.18 -0.89 -1.15
C THR A 179 23.23 -2.40 -1.33
N ILE A 180 22.31 -3.11 -0.67
CA ILE A 180 22.14 -4.55 -0.83
C ILE A 180 21.24 -4.81 -2.05
N GLN A 181 21.74 -5.61 -3.00
CA GLN A 181 20.97 -6.01 -4.18
C GLN A 181 20.08 -7.22 -3.85
N VAL A 182 18.86 -6.93 -3.41
CA VAL A 182 17.90 -7.90 -2.88
C VAL A 182 17.61 -9.08 -3.80
N GLY A 183 17.42 -8.84 -5.10
CA GLY A 183 17.14 -9.91 -6.06
C GLY A 183 18.28 -10.95 -6.12
N ARG A 184 19.52 -10.51 -5.91
CA ARG A 184 20.71 -11.38 -5.87
C ARG A 184 20.83 -12.11 -4.55
N LEU A 185 20.41 -11.46 -3.46
CA LEU A 185 20.36 -12.06 -2.13
C LEU A 185 19.34 -13.21 -2.05
N GLN A 186 18.15 -13.00 -2.61
CA GLN A 186 17.13 -14.06 -2.69
C GLN A 186 17.59 -15.24 -3.56
N GLN A 187 18.25 -14.98 -4.69
CA GLN A 187 18.85 -16.03 -5.50
C GLN A 187 19.92 -16.83 -4.73
N ALA A 188 20.72 -16.16 -3.89
CA ALA A 188 21.72 -16.82 -3.06
C ALA A 188 21.06 -17.72 -1.98
N GLY A 189 20.02 -17.22 -1.30
CA GLY A 189 19.26 -18.00 -0.32
C GLY A 189 18.63 -19.26 -0.93
N GLN A 190 18.01 -19.14 -2.11
CA GLN A 190 17.43 -20.28 -2.84
C GLN A 190 18.49 -21.31 -3.25
N ARG A 191 19.68 -20.87 -3.68
CA ARG A 191 20.79 -21.77 -4.01
C ARG A 191 21.29 -22.53 -2.78
N ALA A 192 21.45 -21.84 -1.65
CA ALA A 192 21.87 -22.47 -0.40
C ALA A 192 20.86 -23.54 0.07
N GLU A 193 19.57 -23.25 -0.04
CA GLU A 193 18.50 -24.22 0.26
C GLU A 193 18.55 -25.43 -0.67
N ALA A 194 18.73 -25.22 -1.97
CA ALA A 194 18.87 -26.32 -2.95
C ALA A 194 20.10 -27.21 -2.66
N ILE A 195 21.22 -26.61 -2.26
CA ILE A 195 22.43 -27.34 -1.84
C ILE A 195 22.15 -28.17 -0.59
N LYS A 196 21.49 -27.60 0.42
CA LYS A 196 21.13 -28.29 1.66
C LYS A 196 20.22 -29.50 1.39
N ILE A 197 19.17 -29.31 0.58
CA ILE A 197 18.26 -30.40 0.16
C ILE A 197 19.04 -31.51 -0.56
N LYS A 198 19.98 -31.15 -1.45
CA LYS A 198 20.81 -32.12 -2.17
C LYS A 198 21.73 -32.88 -1.21
N ALA A 199 22.36 -32.20 -0.26
CA ALA A 199 23.22 -32.80 0.76
C ALA A 199 22.45 -33.76 1.67
N ASP A 200 21.25 -33.38 2.11
CA ASP A 200 20.40 -34.22 2.98
C ASP A 200 19.88 -35.47 2.26
N LYS A 201 19.61 -35.38 0.95
CA LYS A 201 19.26 -36.56 0.12
C LYS A 201 20.43 -37.53 0.00
N LEU A 202 21.65 -37.03 -0.17
CA LEU A 202 22.86 -37.85 -0.24
C LEU A 202 23.13 -38.57 1.09
N LYS A 203 22.89 -37.91 2.23
CA LYS A 203 23.02 -38.54 3.56
C LYS A 203 21.99 -39.62 3.86
N LYS A 204 20.84 -39.62 3.18
CA LYS A 204 19.79 -40.65 3.35
C LYS A 204 19.98 -41.87 2.44
N THR A 205 20.89 -41.77 1.46
CA THR A 205 21.17 -42.83 0.48
C THR A 205 22.54 -43.49 0.70
N ALA A 206 23.31 -43.00 1.68
CA ALA A 206 24.53 -43.60 2.22
C ALA A 206 24.20 -44.27 3.55
#